data_AF-A0A959C9A8-F1
#
_entry.id   AF-A0A959C9A8-F1
#
_cell.length_a   1.000
_cell.length_b   1.000
_cell.length_c   1.000
_cell.angle_alpha   90.00
_cell.angle_beta   90.00
_cell.angle_gamma   90.00
#
_symmetry.space_group_name_H-M   'P 1'
#
loop_
_entity.id
_entity.type
_entity.pdbx_description
1 polymer ?
#
loop_
_entity_poly.entity_id
_entity_poly.type
_entity_poly.pdbx_seq_one_letter_code
_entity_poly.pdbx_strand_id
1 'polypeptide(L)'
;MGEKIGLKEAISIGIGGMVGGGIFAVLGLAVSLAKGGTPLAFLFAGALALITSYSYAKLSLAFPDRGGTVKFINQGFGTTIFSGGLNNL
;
A
#
# COMPACT_ATOMS: atom_id res chain seq x y z
N MET A 1 -1.55 15.86 24.30
CA MET A 1 -0.43 15.75 23.34
C MET A 1 -0.53 14.36 22.75
N GLY A 2 -1.02 14.21 21.51
CA GLY A 2 -1.31 12.89 20.95
C GLY A 2 -0.04 12.04 20.86
N GLU A 3 -0.09 10.81 21.34
CA GLU A 3 1.03 9.87 21.22
C GLU A 3 1.41 9.73 19.74
N LYS A 4 2.70 9.94 19.46
CA LYS A 4 3.24 9.81 18.11
C LYS A 4 3.59 8.35 17.91
N ILE A 5 3.07 7.76 16.83
CA ILE A 5 3.41 6.40 16.42
C ILE A 5 4.91 6.33 16.10
N GLY A 6 5.63 5.48 16.82
CA GLY A 6 7.04 5.18 16.57
C GLY A 6 7.23 4.27 15.35
N LEU A 7 8.48 4.14 14.88
CA LEU A 7 8.78 3.34 13.69
C LEU A 7 8.33 1.87 13.84
N LYS A 8 8.56 1.25 15.00
CA LYS A 8 8.19 -0.15 15.25
C LYS A 8 6.68 -0.36 15.20
N GLU A 9 5.92 0.59 15.76
CA GLU A 9 4.46 0.56 15.77
C GLU A 9 3.92 0.77 14.35
N ALA A 10 4.48 1.71 13.59
CA ALA A 10 4.12 1.94 12.20
C ALA A 10 4.40 0.70 11.32
N ILE A 11 5.53 0.03 11.52
CA ILE A 11 5.85 -1.23 10.84
C ILE A 11 4.82 -2.30 11.20
N SER A 12 4.48 -2.43 12.49
CA SER A 12 3.47 -3.40 12.95
C SER A 12 2.10 -3.16 12.31
N ILE A 13 1.66 -1.90 12.24
CA ILE A 13 0.40 -1.51 11.57
C ILE A 13 0.43 -1.92 10.09
N GLY A 14 1.53 -1.64 9.39
CA GLY A 14 1.70 -2.01 7.99
C GLY A 14 1.66 -3.53 7.76
N ILE A 15 2.42 -4.30 8.55
CA ILE A 15 2.44 -5.77 8.45
C ILE A 15 1.07 -6.35 8.80
N GLY A 16 0.43 -5.88 9.87
CA GLY A 16 -0.89 -6.33 10.29
C GLY A 16 -1.94 -6.14 9.21
N GLY A 17 -1.96 -4.98 8.55
CA GLY A 17 -2.87 -4.70 7.44
C GLY A 17 -2.61 -5.59 6.22
N MET A 18 -1.34 -5.74 5.80
CA MET A 18 -0.99 -6.55 4.62
C MET A 18 -1.22 -8.05 4.84
N VAL A 19 -0.90 -8.58 6.02
CA VAL A 19 -1.13 -10.00 6.34
C VAL A 19 -2.62 -10.28 6.52
N GLY A 20 -3.34 -9.37 7.20
CA GLY A 20 -4.80 -9.45 7.38
C GLY A 20 -5.54 -9.54 6.05
N GLY A 21 -5.30 -8.58 5.15
CA GLY A 21 -5.97 -8.54 3.84
C GLY A 21 -5.41 -9.56 2.83
N GLY A 22 -4.09 -9.61 2.66
CA GLY A 22 -3.46 -10.41 1.62
C GLY A 22 -3.44 -11.91 1.92
N ILE A 23 -3.02 -12.29 3.13
CA ILE A 23 -2.83 -13.70 3.47
C ILE A 23 -4.15 -14.33 3.90
N PHE A 24 -4.90 -13.71 4.81
CA PHE A 24 -6.12 -14.33 5.31
C PHE A 24 -7.33 -14.18 4.37
N ALA A 25 -7.44 -13.10 3.59
CA ALA A 25 -8.60 -12.92 2.71
C ALA A 25 -8.43 -13.54 1.32
N VAL A 26 -7.24 -13.52 0.71
CA VAL A 26 -7.06 -13.88 -0.71
C VAL A 26 -6.05 -14.99 -1.00
N LEU A 27 -5.34 -15.53 -0.01
CA LEU A 27 -4.37 -16.62 -0.25
C LEU A 27 -5.02 -17.86 -0.86
N GLY A 28 -6.21 -18.25 -0.38
CA GLY A 28 -6.92 -19.41 -0.93
C GLY A 28 -7.24 -19.27 -2.42
N LEU A 29 -7.64 -18.05 -2.84
CA LEU A 29 -7.88 -17.73 -4.25
C LEU A 29 -6.57 -17.77 -5.05
N ALA A 30 -5.50 -17.19 -4.51
CA ALA A 30 -4.18 -17.21 -5.15
C ALA A 30 -3.69 -18.65 -5.37
N VAL A 31 -3.85 -19.54 -4.37
CA VAL A 31 -3.49 -20.96 -4.48
C VAL A 31 -4.37 -21.69 -5.49
N SER A 32 -5.67 -21.39 -5.54
CA SER A 32 -6.57 -22.00 -6.53
C SER A 32 -6.19 -21.65 -7.98
N LEU A 33 -5.83 -20.38 -8.22
CA LEU A 33 -5.47 -19.87 -9.54
C LEU A 33 -4.05 -20.27 -9.95
N ALA A 34 -3.06 -20.03 -9.08
CA ALA A 34 -1.65 -20.24 -9.37
C ALA A 34 -1.19 -21.68 -9.10
N LYS A 35 -1.97 -22.47 -8.36
CA LYS A 35 -1.64 -23.86 -7.96
C LYS A 35 -0.24 -23.91 -7.33
N GLY A 36 0.66 -24.73 -7.87
CA GLY A 36 2.05 -24.82 -7.42
C GLY A 36 2.90 -23.56 -7.66
N GLY A 37 2.44 -22.64 -8.51
CA GLY A 37 3.13 -21.39 -8.83
C GLY A 37 2.94 -20.27 -7.80
N THR A 38 2.18 -20.51 -6.73
CA THR A 38 1.84 -19.50 -5.72
C THR A 38 3.07 -18.79 -5.11
N PRO A 39 4.15 -19.49 -4.70
CA PRO A 39 5.33 -18.82 -4.15
C PRO A 39 5.99 -17.85 -5.15
N LEU A 40 6.02 -18.24 -6.43
CA LEU A 40 6.60 -17.40 -7.48
C LEU A 40 5.72 -16.18 -7.76
N ALA A 41 4.40 -16.35 -7.76
CA ALA A 41 3.45 -15.23 -7.88
C ALA A 41 3.61 -14.21 -6.74
N PHE A 42 3.78 -14.69 -5.49
CA PHE A 42 4.06 -13.82 -4.34
C PHE A 42 5.42 -13.12 -4.45
N LEU A 43 6.44 -13.78 -5.00
CA LEU A 43 7.75 -13.17 -5.23
C LEU A 43 7.66 -12.01 -6.25
N PHE A 44 6.94 -12.21 -7.36
CA PHE A 44 6.68 -11.13 -8.31
C PHE A 44 5.85 -10.00 -7.72
N ALA A 45 4.80 -10.32 -6.96
CA ALA A 45 4.00 -9.31 -6.26
C ALA A 45 4.85 -8.50 -5.27
N GLY A 46 5.74 -9.17 -4.53
CA GLY A 46 6.68 -8.52 -3.62
C GLY A 46 7.66 -7.59 -4.34
N ALA A 47 8.21 -8.01 -5.48
CA ALA A 47 9.08 -7.15 -6.29
C ALA A 47 8.36 -5.88 -6.78
N LEU A 48 7.12 -6.01 -7.25
CA LEU A 48 6.30 -4.86 -7.64
C LEU A 48 5.99 -3.96 -6.44
N ALA A 49 5.67 -4.55 -5.29
CA ALA A 49 5.42 -3.80 -4.06
C ALA A 49 6.64 -2.98 -3.61
N LEU A 50 7.87 -3.49 -3.80
CA LEU A 50 9.10 -2.74 -3.51
C LEU A 50 9.28 -1.52 -4.41
N ILE A 51 8.97 -1.64 -5.70
CA ILE A 51 9.04 -0.52 -6.65
C ILE A 51 8.01 0.55 -6.26
N THR A 52 6.79 0.13 -5.93
CA THR A 52 5.72 1.03 -5.47
C THR A 52 6.09 1.70 -4.14
N SER A 53 6.62 0.96 -3.17
CA SER A 53 6.98 1.49 -1.86
C SER A 53 8.11 2.51 -1.94
N TYR A 54 9.08 2.32 -2.85
CA TYR A 54 10.12 3.30 -3.11
C TYR A 54 9.56 4.64 -3.61
N SER A 55 8.60 4.58 -4.55
CA SER A 55 7.93 5.79 -5.05
C SER A 55 7.16 6.47 -3.92
N TYR A 56 6.41 5.70 -3.13
CA TYR A 56 5.68 6.21 -1.96
C TYR A 56 6.59 6.82 -0.90
N ALA A 57 7.77 6.24 -0.66
CA ALA A 57 8.74 6.78 0.29
C ALA A 57 9.23 8.16 -0.17
N LYS A 58 9.55 8.32 -1.45
CA LYS A 58 9.93 9.63 -2.01
C LYS A 58 8.80 10.66 -1.94
N LEU A 59 7.57 10.28 -2.31
CA LEU A 59 6.42 11.18 -2.23
C LEU A 59 6.09 11.58 -0.79
N SER A 60 6.19 10.65 0.16
CA SER A 60 5.95 10.93 1.58
C SER A 60 6.96 11.94 2.16
N LEU A 61 8.20 11.92 1.66
CA LEU A 61 9.22 12.90 2.02
C LEU A 61 8.98 14.26 1.36
N ALA A 62 8.52 14.28 0.10
CA ALA A 62 8.23 15.51 -0.63
C ALA A 62 6.94 16.21 -0.15
N PHE A 63 5.94 15.42 0.24
CA PHE A 63 4.61 15.89 0.65
C PHE A 63 4.22 15.27 1.99
N PRO A 64 4.80 15.73 3.11
CA PRO A 64 4.51 15.20 4.44
C PRO A 64 3.12 15.66 4.91
N ASP A 65 2.10 14.84 4.63
CA ASP A 65 0.70 15.12 4.96
C ASP A 65 0.00 13.88 5.54
N ARG A 66 -1.00 14.09 6.40
CA ARG A 66 -1.77 12.99 7.03
C ARG A 66 -2.67 12.25 6.04
N GLY A 67 -3.01 12.86 4.91
CA GLY A 67 -3.84 12.28 3.85
C GLY A 67 -3.11 11.29 2.93
N GLY A 68 -1.79 11.17 3.03
CA GLY A 68 -1.00 10.19 2.27
C GLY A 68 -1.28 10.21 0.77
N THR A 69 -1.74 9.08 0.22
CA THR A 69 -2.06 8.92 -1.21
C THR A 69 -2.99 9.98 -1.76
N VAL A 70 -4.00 10.38 -1.00
CA VAL A 70 -4.97 11.41 -1.43
C VAL A 70 -4.25 12.72 -1.72
N LYS A 71 -3.27 13.08 -0.89
CA LYS A 71 -2.46 14.29 -1.09
C LYS A 71 -1.62 14.18 -2.35
N PHE A 72 -1.02 13.01 -2.61
CA PHE A 72 -0.20 12.78 -3.80
C PHE A 72 -1.01 12.94 -5.08
N ILE A 73 -2.21 12.36 -5.13
CA ILE A 73 -3.11 12.44 -6.28
C ILE A 73 -3.62 13.87 -6.46
N ASN A 74 -4.06 14.52 -5.39
CA ASN A 74 -4.50 15.92 -5.45
C ASN A 74 -3.36 16.87 -5.90
N GLN A 75 -2.11 16.55 -5.58
CA GLN A 75 -0.97 17.34 -6.03
C GLN A 75 -0.72 17.19 -7.54
N GLY A 76 -0.98 16.01 -8.10
CA GLY A 76 -0.82 15.75 -9.54
C GLY A 76 -2.00 16.20 -10.39
N PHE A 77 -3.23 16.08 -9.89
CA PHE A 77 -4.46 16.25 -10.68
C PHE A 77 -5.41 17.35 -10.14
N GLY A 78 -5.02 18.04 -9.06
CA GLY A 78 -5.86 19.02 -8.38
C GLY A 78 -6.96 18.37 -7.53
N THR A 79 -7.77 19.18 -6.84
CA THR A 79 -8.86 18.70 -5.99
C THR A 79 -10.16 18.62 -6.79
N THR A 80 -10.39 17.50 -7.46
CA THR A 80 -11.57 17.31 -8.33
C THR A 80 -12.24 15.96 -8.08
N ILE A 81 -13.45 15.77 -8.62
CA ILE A 81 -14.15 14.47 -8.61
C ILE A 81 -13.26 13.37 -9.25
N PHE A 82 -12.50 13.73 -10.28
CA PHE A 82 -11.57 12.83 -10.95
C PHE A 82 -10.47 12.32 -10.02
N SER A 83 -9.86 13.20 -9.23
CA SER A 83 -8.85 12.84 -8.22
C SER A 83 -9.43 11.95 -7.11
N GLY A 84 -10.67 12.23 -6.69
CA GLY A 84 -11.38 11.37 -5.73
C GLY A 84 -11.69 9.98 -6.29
N GLY A 85 -12.03 9.89 -7.58
CA GLY A 85 -12.24 8.63 -8.29
C GLY A 85 -10.95 7.82 -8.40
N LEU A 86 -9.86 8.45 -8.84
CA LEU A 86 -8.53 7.83 -8.96
C LEU A 86 -8.02 7.26 -7.64
N ASN A 87 -8.31 7.91 -6.50
CA ASN A 87 -7.86 7.44 -5.20
C ASN A 87 -8.62 6.19 -4.70
N ASN A 88 -9.83 5.92 -5.21
CA ASN A 88 -10.62 4.76 -4.82
C ASN A 88 -10.39 3.52 -5.71
N LEU A 89 -9.55 3.64 -6.74
CA LEU A 89 -9.15 2.55 -7.61
C LEU A 89 -7.95 1.79 -7.02
#